data_AF-F9S6U3-F1
#
_entry.id   AF-F9S6U3-F1
#
_cell.length_a   1.000
_cell.length_b   1.000
_cell.length_c   1.000
_cell.angle_alpha   90.00
_cell.angle_beta   90.00
_cell.angle_gamma   90.00
#
_symmetry.space_group_name_H-M   'P 1'
#
loop_
_entity.id
_entity.type
_entity.pdbx_description
1 polymer ?
#
loop_
_entity_poly.entity_id
_entity_poly.type
_entity_poly.pdbx_seq_one_letter_code
_entity_poly.pdbx_strand_id
1 'polypeptide(L)'
;MTVDSCMAYLLHNPVEAVVADKALFNFTHETSHPIEPAVYVQLQAEALYGVRLGARRLGEILVQFYGYRWVKGPLPILLEKVDVRQAREEADTDDLFHNDALDRDGLIRAIRQSIPCDVVTLAERLDEEVA
;
A
#
# COMPACT_ATOMS: atom_id res chain seq x y z
N MET A 1 5.41 2.37 29.18
CA MET A 1 4.69 2.78 27.96
C MET A 1 5.67 3.53 27.10
N THR A 2 6.30 2.83 26.16
CA THR A 2 7.31 3.40 25.25
C THR A 2 6.60 4.24 24.19
N VAL A 3 7.18 5.40 23.87
CA VAL A 3 6.57 6.50 23.11
C VAL A 3 6.55 6.23 21.59
N ASP A 4 6.98 5.04 21.16
CA ASP A 4 7.00 4.65 19.74
C ASP A 4 5.60 4.39 19.15
N SER A 5 4.54 4.42 19.98
CA SER A 5 3.17 4.11 19.58
C SER A 5 2.34 5.32 19.08
N CYS A 6 2.96 6.41 18.63
CA CYS A 6 2.24 7.64 18.25
C CYS A 6 2.23 7.98 16.76
N MET A 7 2.98 7.27 15.91
CA MET A 7 3.03 7.57 14.46
C MET A 7 1.88 6.89 13.73
N ALA A 8 1.07 7.67 13.02
CA ALA A 8 0.13 7.16 12.03
C ALA A 8 0.60 7.47 10.61
N TYR A 9 0.18 6.64 9.67
CA TYR A 9 0.57 6.69 8.27
C TYR A 9 -0.64 6.89 7.38
N LEU A 10 -0.62 7.92 6.56
CA LEU A 10 -1.62 8.17 5.53
C LEU A 10 -1.03 7.75 4.19
N LEU A 11 -1.41 6.56 3.70
CA LEU A 11 -1.03 6.15 2.35
C LEU A 11 -1.75 7.03 1.34
N HIS A 12 -1.04 7.53 0.35
CA HIS A 12 -1.65 8.22 -0.78
C HIS A 12 -0.93 7.88 -2.08
N ASN A 13 -1.64 7.94 -3.19
CA ASN A 13 -1.05 7.98 -4.52
C ASN A 13 -1.44 9.30 -5.19
N PRO A 14 -0.47 10.13 -5.63
CA PRO A 14 -0.77 11.46 -6.19
C PRO A 14 -1.60 11.44 -7.47
N VAL A 15 -1.71 10.30 -8.16
CA VAL A 15 -2.56 10.17 -9.37
C VAL A 15 -4.00 9.75 -9.06
N GLU A 16 -4.32 9.41 -7.82
CA GLU A 16 -5.70 9.11 -7.43
C GLU A 16 -6.49 10.42 -7.24
N ALA A 17 -7.64 10.52 -7.90
CA ALA A 17 -8.55 11.66 -7.71
C ALA A 17 -9.15 11.70 -6.29
N VAL A 18 -9.19 10.55 -5.61
CA VAL A 18 -9.68 10.40 -4.24
C VAL A 18 -8.50 10.13 -3.33
N VAL A 19 -8.20 11.08 -2.45
CA VAL A 19 -7.18 10.88 -1.40
C VAL A 19 -7.72 9.83 -0.42
N ALA A 20 -6.89 8.86 -0.03
CA ALA A 20 -7.28 7.95 1.03
C ALA A 20 -7.44 8.74 2.33
N ASP A 21 -8.64 8.76 2.89
CA ASP A 21 -8.96 9.61 4.05
C ASP A 21 -8.65 8.96 5.41
N LYS A 22 -8.05 7.78 5.41
CA LYS A 22 -7.87 6.97 6.63
C LYS A 22 -6.40 6.69 6.88
N ALA A 23 -5.94 7.13 8.04
CA ALA A 23 -4.62 6.81 8.53
C ALA A 23 -4.56 5.41 9.15
N LEU A 24 -3.41 4.78 9.03
CA LEU A 24 -3.05 3.47 9.57
C LEU A 24 -2.14 3.65 10.78
N PHE A 25 -2.29 2.79 11.76
CA PHE A 25 -1.35 2.63 12.86
C PHE A 25 -0.77 1.21 12.81
N ASN A 26 0.55 1.10 12.93
CA ASN A 26 1.25 -0.18 12.99
C ASN A 26 1.02 -0.82 14.36
N PHE A 27 0.07 -1.76 14.45
CA PHE A 27 -0.39 -2.27 15.74
C PHE A 27 0.44 -3.46 16.24
N THR A 28 0.85 -4.36 15.34
CA THR A 28 1.64 -5.54 15.74
C THR A 28 3.14 -5.30 15.64
N HIS A 29 3.58 -4.27 14.90
CA HIS A 29 4.99 -3.98 14.64
C HIS A 29 5.75 -5.14 13.96
N GLU A 30 5.04 -5.97 13.18
CA GLU A 30 5.63 -7.04 12.36
C GLU A 30 6.52 -6.50 11.26
N THR A 31 6.19 -5.33 10.73
CA THR A 31 7.02 -4.54 9.81
C THR A 31 7.42 -3.24 10.49
N SER A 32 8.56 -2.66 10.08
CA SER A 32 9.06 -1.40 10.63
C SER A 32 8.24 -0.19 10.14
N HIS A 33 7.82 -0.23 8.88
CA HIS A 33 7.14 0.86 8.17
C HIS A 33 6.14 0.28 7.15
N PRO A 34 5.01 0.96 6.84
CA PRO A 34 4.05 0.46 5.86
C PRO A 34 4.57 0.42 4.41
N ILE A 35 5.66 1.12 4.09
CA ILE A 35 6.22 1.16 2.73
C ILE A 35 6.61 -0.23 2.25
N GLU A 36 7.39 -0.98 3.04
CA GLU A 36 7.89 -2.31 2.64
C GLU A 36 6.75 -3.26 2.26
N PRO A 37 5.74 -3.53 3.13
CA PRO A 37 4.63 -4.40 2.75
C PRO A 37 3.75 -3.79 1.66
N ALA A 38 3.57 -2.46 1.59
CA ALA A 38 2.77 -1.84 0.53
C ALA A 38 3.40 -2.01 -0.85
N VAL A 39 4.72 -1.78 -0.96
CA VAL A 39 5.46 -1.91 -2.22
C VAL A 39 5.58 -3.38 -2.61
N TYR A 40 5.79 -4.30 -1.66
CA TYR A 40 5.73 -5.74 -1.94
C TYR A 40 4.40 -6.14 -2.56
N VAL A 41 3.27 -5.76 -1.95
CA VAL A 41 1.93 -6.04 -2.47
C VAL A 41 1.74 -5.45 -3.86
N GLN A 42 2.26 -4.24 -4.09
CA GLN A 42 2.20 -3.59 -5.40
C GLN A 42 2.96 -4.37 -6.46
N LEU A 43 4.18 -4.83 -6.16
CA LEU A 43 4.99 -5.64 -7.07
C LEU A 43 4.29 -6.96 -7.41
N GLN A 44 3.65 -7.61 -6.44
CA GLN A 44 2.87 -8.82 -6.68
C GLN A 44 1.65 -8.55 -7.59
N ALA A 45 0.94 -7.44 -7.39
CA ALA A 45 -0.19 -7.05 -8.23
C ALA A 45 0.24 -6.74 -9.68
N GLU A 46 1.37 -6.05 -9.84
CA GLU A 46 1.97 -5.75 -11.14
C GLU A 46 2.40 -7.04 -11.86
N ALA A 47 3.11 -7.94 -11.17
CA ALA A 47 3.61 -9.19 -11.77
C ALA A 47 2.48 -10.16 -12.14
N LEU A 48 1.45 -10.30 -11.30
CA LEU A 48 0.40 -11.31 -11.49
C LEU A 48 -0.74 -10.84 -12.39
N TYR A 49 -1.07 -9.54 -12.33
CA TYR A 49 -2.27 -9.00 -12.97
C TYR A 49 -1.98 -7.80 -13.86
N GLY A 50 -0.74 -7.32 -13.90
CA GLY A 50 -0.36 -6.15 -14.67
C GLY A 50 -0.94 -4.85 -14.13
N VAL A 51 -1.47 -4.81 -12.91
CA VAL A 51 -2.17 -3.64 -12.35
C VAL A 51 -1.45 -3.03 -11.16
N ARG A 52 -1.73 -1.75 -10.92
CA ARG A 52 -1.34 -1.02 -9.72
C ARG A 52 -2.55 -0.87 -8.80
N LEU A 53 -2.41 -1.19 -7.52
CA LEU A 53 -3.49 -1.01 -6.55
C LEU A 53 -3.55 0.43 -6.04
N GLY A 54 -4.76 0.87 -5.69
CA GLY A 54 -4.98 2.17 -5.06
C GLY A 54 -4.46 2.24 -3.63
N ALA A 55 -4.14 3.45 -3.14
CA ALA A 55 -3.58 3.63 -1.79
C ALA A 55 -4.55 3.15 -0.70
N ARG A 56 -5.86 3.38 -0.91
CA ARG A 56 -6.90 2.85 -0.04
C ARG A 56 -6.83 1.33 0.06
N ARG A 57 -6.70 0.65 -1.08
CA ARG A 57 -6.71 -0.81 -1.13
C ARG A 57 -5.46 -1.43 -0.56
N LEU A 58 -4.31 -0.81 -0.82
CA LEU A 58 -3.07 -1.14 -0.12
C LEU A 58 -3.28 -1.05 1.39
N GLY A 59 -3.92 0.01 1.89
CA GLY A 59 -4.23 0.13 3.31
C GLY A 59 -5.16 -0.96 3.85
N GLU A 60 -6.18 -1.36 3.09
CA GLU A 60 -7.04 -2.49 3.45
C GLU A 60 -6.25 -3.81 3.54
N ILE A 61 -5.33 -4.04 2.61
CA ILE A 61 -4.45 -5.22 2.61
C ILE A 61 -3.50 -5.18 3.81
N LEU A 62 -2.91 -4.02 4.13
CA LEU A 62 -2.06 -3.85 5.32
C LEU A 62 -2.81 -4.19 6.62
N VAL A 63 -4.07 -3.77 6.73
CA VAL A 63 -4.92 -4.10 7.89
C VAL A 63 -5.26 -5.59 7.92
N GLN A 64 -5.50 -6.21 6.76
CA GLN A 64 -5.90 -7.61 6.68
C GLN A 64 -4.74 -8.58 6.96
N PHE A 65 -3.51 -8.24 6.55
CA PHE A 65 -2.41 -9.21 6.48
C PHE A 65 -1.13 -8.83 7.22
N TYR A 66 -0.92 -7.54 7.54
CA TYR A 66 0.36 -7.04 8.05
C TYR A 66 0.21 -6.35 9.41
N GLY A 67 -0.87 -6.63 10.13
CA GLY A 67 -1.03 -6.19 11.52
C GLY A 67 -1.23 -4.67 11.70
N TYR A 68 -1.64 -3.97 10.65
CA TYR A 68 -2.05 -2.57 10.76
C TYR A 68 -3.50 -2.43 11.23
N ARG A 69 -3.85 -1.24 11.73
CA ARG A 69 -5.24 -0.89 12.07
C ARG A 69 -5.58 0.52 11.59
N TRP A 70 -6.84 0.71 11.19
CA TRP A 70 -7.36 2.05 10.94
C TRP A 70 -7.41 2.86 12.24
N VAL A 71 -6.92 4.09 12.18
CA VAL A 71 -7.10 5.08 13.25
C VAL A 71 -8.59 5.40 13.38
N LYS A 72 -9.12 5.33 14.60
CA LYS A 72 -10.50 5.72 14.93
C LYS A 72 -10.47 7.04 15.69
N GLY A 73 -11.23 8.04 15.23
CA GLY A 73 -11.34 9.33 15.90
C GLY A 73 -10.34 10.37 15.34
N PRO A 74 -9.99 11.41 16.11
CA PRO A 74 -9.09 12.45 15.64
C PRO A 74 -7.72 11.87 15.29
N LEU A 75 -7.10 12.39 14.23
CA LEU A 75 -5.77 11.98 13.80
C LEU A 75 -4.74 12.30 14.91
N PRO A 76 -3.75 11.42 15.14
CA PRO A 76 -2.73 11.65 16.14
C PRO A 76 -1.86 12.86 15.78
N ILE A 77 -1.12 13.35 16.78
CA ILE A 77 -0.22 14.51 16.65
C ILE A 77 0.89 14.23 15.62
N LEU A 78 1.31 12.97 15.49
CA LEU A 78 2.31 12.54 14.51
C LEU A 78 1.61 11.77 13.38
N LEU A 79 1.58 12.38 12.21
CA LEU A 79 1.04 11.81 10.98
C LEU A 79 2.07 11.94 9.87
N GLU A 80 2.47 10.82 9.31
CA GLU A 80 3.31 10.75 8.13
C GLU A 80 2.44 10.48 6.89
N LYS A 81 2.64 11.28 5.85
CA LYS A 81 2.05 11.01 4.53
C LYS A 81 3.03 10.16 3.74
N VAL A 82 2.55 9.01 3.29
CA VAL A 82 3.37 8.02 2.59
C VAL A 82 2.94 8.00 1.13
N ASP A 83 3.81 8.47 0.26
CA ASP A 83 3.63 8.39 -1.18
C ASP A 83 3.95 6.97 -1.68
N VAL A 84 2.90 6.20 -1.96
CA VAL A 84 3.08 4.81 -2.41
C VAL A 84 3.59 4.73 -3.85
N ARG A 85 3.42 5.79 -4.67
CA ARG A 85 3.97 5.84 -6.02
C ARG A 85 5.47 6.07 -5.94
N GLN A 86 5.88 7.13 -5.23
CA GLN A 86 7.31 7.44 -5.05
C GLN A 86 8.03 6.27 -4.38
N ALA A 87 7.46 5.69 -3.32
CA ALA A 87 8.07 4.54 -2.64
C ALA A 87 8.24 3.33 -3.56
N ARG A 88 7.29 3.08 -4.48
CA ARG A 88 7.42 2.03 -5.48
C ARG A 88 8.50 2.35 -6.52
N GLU A 89 8.68 3.61 -6.92
CA GLU A 89 9.68 4.05 -7.89
C GLU A 89 11.11 4.02 -7.30
N GLU A 90 11.26 4.24 -5.99
CA GLU A 90 12.56 4.29 -5.30
C GLU A 90 12.99 2.94 -4.68
N ALA A 91 12.07 1.98 -4.55
CA ALA A 91 12.36 0.70 -3.92
C ALA A 91 13.31 -0.17 -4.75
N ASP A 92 14.20 -0.89 -4.07
CA ASP A 92 14.94 -2.01 -4.66
C ASP A 92 13.97 -3.16 -4.94
N THR A 93 13.58 -3.32 -6.20
CA THR A 93 12.47 -4.18 -6.58
C THR A 93 12.82 -5.65 -6.50
N ASP A 94 14.06 -6.04 -6.77
CA ASP A 94 14.43 -7.46 -6.82
C ASP A 94 14.46 -8.06 -5.41
N ASP A 95 15.10 -7.36 -4.46
CA ASP A 95 15.17 -7.78 -3.07
C ASP A 95 13.77 -7.82 -2.43
N LEU A 96 12.96 -6.80 -2.67
CA LEU A 96 11.63 -6.73 -2.06
C LEU A 96 10.66 -7.72 -2.68
N PHE A 97 10.69 -7.92 -4.00
CA PHE A 97 9.80 -8.86 -4.69
C PHE A 97 9.96 -10.30 -4.23
N HIS A 98 11.19 -10.70 -3.86
CA HIS A 98 11.54 -12.04 -3.38
C HIS A 98 11.56 -12.15 -1.86
N ASN A 99 11.01 -11.17 -1.14
CA ASN A 99 10.99 -11.19 0.32
C ASN A 99 9.90 -12.12 0.87
N ASP A 100 10.26 -13.38 1.10
CA ASP A 100 9.38 -14.40 1.67
C ASP A 100 8.78 -14.02 3.04
N ALA A 101 9.42 -13.10 3.79
CA ALA A 101 8.90 -12.64 5.08
C ALA A 101 7.63 -11.79 4.94
N LEU A 102 7.35 -11.27 3.74
CA LEU A 102 6.14 -10.51 3.42
C LEU A 102 5.06 -11.38 2.76
N ASP A 103 5.35 -12.64 2.41
CA ASP A 103 4.32 -13.53 1.86
C ASP A 103 3.27 -13.89 2.92
N ARG A 104 2.01 -13.96 2.50
CA ARG A 104 0.85 -14.15 3.38
C ARG A 104 -0.19 -15.03 2.70
N ASP A 105 -0.65 -16.04 3.43
CA ASP A 105 -1.70 -16.94 2.97
C ASP A 105 -2.97 -16.16 2.59
N GLY A 106 -3.36 -16.29 1.31
CA GLY A 106 -4.55 -15.63 0.77
C GLY A 106 -4.32 -14.20 0.25
N LEU A 107 -3.10 -13.67 0.31
CA LEU A 107 -2.76 -12.34 -0.22
C LEU A 107 -3.10 -12.22 -1.71
N ILE A 108 -2.63 -13.16 -2.52
CA ILE A 108 -2.89 -13.18 -3.97
C ILE A 108 -4.39 -13.17 -4.26
N ARG A 109 -5.19 -13.91 -3.48
CA ARG A 109 -6.65 -13.94 -3.61
C ARG A 109 -7.25 -12.57 -3.26
N ALA A 110 -6.76 -11.91 -2.22
CA ALA A 110 -7.23 -10.58 -1.85
C ALA A 110 -6.87 -9.53 -2.91
N ILE A 111 -5.67 -9.61 -3.50
CA ILE A 111 -5.27 -8.76 -4.63
C ILE A 111 -6.26 -8.95 -5.78
N ARG A 112 -6.51 -10.20 -6.19
CA ARG A 112 -7.45 -10.53 -7.27
C ARG A 112 -8.86 -9.97 -7.05
N GLN A 113 -9.36 -10.03 -5.81
CA GLN A 113 -10.69 -9.52 -5.46
C GLN A 113 -10.81 -7.99 -5.57
N SER A 114 -9.68 -7.27 -5.60
CA SER A 114 -9.63 -5.81 -5.73
C SER A 114 -9.86 -5.32 -7.17
N ILE A 115 -9.77 -6.22 -8.14
CA ILE A 115 -9.80 -5.89 -9.56
C ILE A 115 -11.24 -6.09 -10.07
N PRO A 116 -11.83 -5.10 -10.78
CA PRO A 116 -11.21 -3.89 -11.33
C PRO A 116 -11.42 -2.62 -10.49
N CYS A 117 -12.11 -2.68 -9.36
CA CYS A 117 -12.66 -1.50 -8.71
C CYS A 117 -11.64 -0.65 -7.94
N ASP A 118 -10.55 -1.26 -7.45
CA ASP A 118 -9.58 -0.61 -6.58
C ASP A 118 -8.17 -0.57 -7.19
N VAL A 119 -8.10 -0.44 -8.51
CA VAL A 119 -6.85 -0.28 -9.27
C VAL A 119 -6.66 1.16 -9.68
N VAL A 120 -5.42 1.65 -9.58
CA VAL A 120 -5.01 2.88 -10.25
C VAL A 120 -4.83 2.51 -11.71
N THR A 121 -5.77 2.96 -12.54
CA THR A 121 -5.79 2.69 -13.98
C THR A 121 -4.40 2.88 -14.58
N LEU A 122 -3.92 1.87 -15.32
CA LEU A 122 -2.79 1.89 -16.25
C LEU A 122 -3.08 2.84 -17.43
N ALA A 123 -3.60 4.04 -17.17
CA ALA A 123 -3.91 5.03 -18.19
C ALA A 123 -2.63 5.55 -18.88
N GLU A 124 -1.45 5.20 -18.39
CA GLU A 124 -0.18 5.42 -19.11
C GLU A 124 0.00 4.45 -20.31
N ARG A 125 -0.91 3.49 -20.57
CA ARG A 125 -0.86 2.63 -21.76
C ARG A 125 -1.92 2.90 -22.84
N LEU A 126 -2.74 3.93 -22.69
CA LEU A 126 -3.76 4.28 -23.70
C LEU A 126 -3.44 5.55 -24.49
N ASP A 127 -2.43 6.33 -24.10
CA ASP A 127 -2.05 7.56 -24.80
C ASP A 127 -0.74 7.45 -25.62
N GLU A 128 -0.04 6.30 -25.63
CA GLU A 128 1.14 6.10 -26.49
C GLU A 128 0.82 5.55 -27.90
N GLU A 129 -0.45 5.30 -28.24
CA GLU A 129 -0.84 4.92 -29.62
C GLU A 129 -1.62 5.99 -30.39
N VAL A 130 -1.80 7.21 -29.85
CA VAL A 130 -2.42 8.32 -30.59
C VAL A 130 -1.80 9.68 -30.23
N ALA A 131 -0.54 9.91 -30.63
CA ALA A 131 -0.01 11.26 -30.91
C ALA A 131 1.24 11.21 -31.80
#